data_AF-A0AAN8JMC2-F1
#
_entry.id   AF-A0AAN8JMC2-F1
#
_cell.length_a   1.000
_cell.length_b   1.000
_cell.length_c   1.000
_cell.angle_alpha   90.00
_cell.angle_beta   90.00
_cell.angle_gamma   90.00
#
_symmetry.space_group_name_H-M   'P 1'
#
loop_
_entity.id
_entity.type
_entity.pdbx_description
1 polymer ?
#
loop_
_entity_poly.entity_id
_entity_poly.type
_entity_poly.pdbx_seq_one_letter_code
_entity_poly.pdbx_strand_id
1 'polypeptide(L)'
;MNRKLKTKIPAVKDLVSDRIVRRRDQQMKEKGKMYADKSRTAKASDIKVGDKVLLKQEKSNKLSTNFNPRPYTVIQIDGNSITIQNENETLRRNSSLMKKYYSNDPRYSNNNQCSSKPNGKAGSDRRNNSKPSAGYDNGSRGAKYSSANKNNSDRICASNPSSVNMYPNTTTQMNGTRTKRTRYKPVKFRDYY
;
A
#
# COMPACT_ATOMS: atom_id res chain seq x y z
N MET A 1 -40.53 20.08 -39.69
CA MET A 1 -39.38 19.63 -38.88
C MET A 1 -38.44 20.82 -38.69
N ASN A 2 -38.35 21.44 -37.50
CA ASN A 2 -37.40 22.53 -37.21
C ASN A 2 -37.03 22.55 -35.72
N ARG A 3 -36.13 21.66 -35.26
CA ARG A 3 -35.57 21.73 -33.90
C ARG A 3 -34.22 22.46 -33.95
N LYS A 4 -34.10 23.58 -33.22
CA LYS A 4 -32.84 24.32 -33.06
C LYS A 4 -31.82 23.48 -32.30
N LEU A 5 -30.62 23.31 -32.87
CA LEU A 5 -29.50 22.62 -32.26
C LEU A 5 -28.96 23.43 -31.06
N LYS A 6 -28.93 22.82 -29.88
CA LYS A 6 -28.32 23.40 -28.68
C LYS A 6 -26.86 22.98 -28.63
N THR A 7 -25.96 23.87 -29.05
CA THR A 7 -24.51 23.64 -29.12
C THR A 7 -23.76 24.05 -27.84
N LYS A 8 -24.44 24.67 -26.88
CA LYS A 8 -23.81 25.18 -25.64
C LYS A 8 -23.95 24.15 -24.52
N ILE A 9 -22.81 23.79 -23.94
CA ILE A 9 -22.72 22.99 -22.72
C ILE A 9 -22.90 23.93 -21.53
N PRO A 10 -23.68 23.57 -20.49
CA PRO A 10 -23.83 24.41 -19.30
C PRO A 10 -22.49 24.66 -18.62
N ALA A 11 -22.23 25.92 -18.26
CA ALA A 11 -21.03 26.29 -17.52
C ALA A 11 -21.07 25.69 -16.11
N VAL A 12 -20.02 24.94 -15.76
CA VAL A 12 -19.85 24.44 -14.40
C VAL A 12 -19.26 25.57 -13.58
N LYS A 13 -19.95 25.99 -12.53
CA LYS A 13 -19.39 26.95 -11.56
C LYS A 13 -18.49 26.17 -10.61
N ASP A 14 -17.25 26.59 -10.44
CA ASP A 14 -16.36 26.03 -9.42
C ASP A 14 -16.81 26.52 -8.04
N LEU A 15 -17.83 25.85 -7.48
CA LEU A 15 -18.46 26.24 -6.22
C LEU A 15 -17.57 25.95 -5.00
N VAL A 16 -16.54 25.12 -5.16
CA VAL A 16 -15.67 24.68 -4.07
C VAL A 16 -14.24 25.10 -4.39
N SER A 17 -13.64 25.90 -3.51
CA SER A 17 -12.24 26.30 -3.68
C SER A 17 -11.31 25.08 -3.76
N ASP A 18 -10.35 25.10 -4.68
CA ASP A 18 -9.32 24.06 -4.86
C ASP A 18 -8.63 23.67 -3.55
N ARG A 19 -8.43 24.63 -2.66
CA ARG A 19 -7.81 24.42 -1.34
C ARG A 19 -8.62 23.42 -0.50
N ILE A 20 -9.95 23.52 -0.51
CA ILE A 20 -10.83 22.62 0.24
C ILE A 20 -10.77 21.22 -0.36
N VAL A 21 -10.76 21.11 -1.69
CA VAL A 21 -10.69 19.81 -2.38
C VAL A 21 -9.38 19.09 -2.04
N ARG A 22 -8.24 19.77 -2.16
CA ARG A 22 -6.91 19.21 -1.82
C ARG A 22 -6.83 18.76 -0.37
N ARG A 23 -7.38 19.56 0.57
CA ARG A 23 -7.41 19.19 1.99
C ARG A 23 -8.22 17.92 2.23
N ARG A 24 -9.42 17.81 1.65
CA ARG A 24 -10.25 16.60 1.78
C ARG A 24 -9.57 15.37 1.18
N ASP A 25 -8.96 15.52 0.02
CA ASP A 25 -8.20 14.45 -0.64
C ASP A 25 -7.03 13.96 0.24
N GLN A 26 -6.24 14.89 0.79
CA GLN A 26 -5.16 14.56 1.72
C GLN A 26 -5.68 13.79 2.94
N GLN A 27 -6.75 14.27 3.57
CA GLN A 27 -7.36 13.60 4.73
C GLN A 27 -7.84 12.18 4.38
N MET A 28 -8.43 11.98 3.19
CA MET A 28 -8.90 10.67 2.76
C MET A 28 -7.73 9.71 2.44
N LYS A 29 -6.65 10.22 1.84
CA LYS A 29 -5.40 9.45 1.62
C LYS A 29 -4.76 9.03 2.94
N GLU A 30 -4.67 9.93 3.91
CA GLU A 30 -4.13 9.64 5.24
C GLU A 30 -4.96 8.57 5.96
N LYS A 31 -6.30 8.70 5.95
CA LYS A 31 -7.20 7.68 6.50
C LYS A 31 -7.04 6.32 5.80
N GLY A 32 -6.97 6.32 4.47
CA GLY A 32 -6.75 5.12 3.68
C GLY A 32 -5.43 4.42 4.01
N LYS A 33 -4.34 5.20 4.15
CA LYS A 33 -3.04 4.70 4.57
C LYS A 33 -3.08 4.09 5.97
N MET A 34 -3.62 4.80 6.96
CA MET A 34 -3.72 4.29 8.33
C MET A 34 -4.52 2.98 8.40
N TYR A 35 -5.63 2.90 7.67
CA TYR A 35 -6.44 1.68 7.62
C TYR A 35 -5.69 0.52 6.95
N ALA A 36 -5.01 0.77 5.83
CA ALA A 36 -4.24 -0.25 5.12
C ALA A 36 -3.07 -0.77 5.97
N ASP A 37 -2.30 0.13 6.60
CA ASP A 37 -1.17 -0.20 7.44
C ASP A 37 -1.61 -1.01 8.66
N LYS A 38 -2.70 -0.58 9.33
CA LYS A 38 -3.27 -1.30 10.48
C LYS A 38 -3.82 -2.66 10.10
N SER A 39 -4.63 -2.75 9.04
CA SER A 39 -5.27 -4.00 8.62
C SER A 39 -4.24 -5.05 8.15
N ARG A 40 -3.11 -4.61 7.57
CA ARG A 40 -2.02 -5.50 7.15
C ARG A 40 -0.96 -5.73 8.23
N THR A 41 -1.08 -5.08 9.39
CA THR A 41 -0.04 -5.09 10.43
C THR A 41 1.33 -4.70 9.85
N ALA A 42 1.35 -3.66 9.02
CA ALA A 42 2.57 -3.16 8.41
C ALA A 42 3.51 -2.62 9.52
N LYS A 43 4.79 -2.97 9.43
CA LYS A 43 5.84 -2.52 10.33
C LYS A 43 6.99 -1.95 9.51
N ALA A 44 7.67 -0.94 10.05
CA ALA A 44 8.92 -0.50 9.48
C ALA A 44 9.96 -1.63 9.57
N SER A 45 10.86 -1.72 8.59
CA SER A 45 11.96 -2.67 8.61
C SER A 45 13.01 -2.23 9.64
N ASP A 46 13.50 -3.18 10.43
CA ASP A 46 14.55 -3.02 11.44
C ASP A 46 15.96 -3.32 10.91
N ILE A 47 16.07 -3.63 9.61
CA ILE A 47 17.32 -3.95 8.91
C ILE A 47 18.15 -2.68 8.75
N LYS A 48 19.43 -2.76 9.12
CA LYS A 48 20.41 -1.68 9.00
C LYS A 48 21.59 -2.10 8.12
N VAL A 49 22.33 -1.13 7.61
CA VAL A 49 23.61 -1.37 6.94
C VAL A 49 24.55 -2.10 7.91
N GLY A 50 25.25 -3.12 7.41
CA GLY A 50 26.11 -4.01 8.20
C GLY A 50 25.41 -5.23 8.80
N ASP A 51 24.08 -5.28 8.84
CA ASP A 51 23.36 -6.46 9.30
C ASP A 51 23.59 -7.65 8.36
N LYS A 52 23.64 -8.86 8.94
CA LYS A 52 23.55 -10.11 8.17
C LYS A 52 22.09 -10.46 7.94
N VAL A 53 21.74 -10.83 6.71
CA VAL A 53 20.38 -11.18 6.29
C VAL A 53 20.37 -12.43 5.42
N LEU A 54 19.32 -13.23 5.52
CA LEU A 54 19.02 -14.32 4.60
C LEU A 54 18.07 -13.81 3.51
N LEU A 55 18.33 -14.20 2.26
CA LEU A 55 17.50 -13.86 1.11
C LEU A 55 16.50 -14.98 0.83
N LYS A 56 15.23 -14.63 0.57
CA LYS A 56 14.20 -15.57 0.13
C LYS A 56 14.57 -16.16 -1.24
N GLN A 57 14.48 -17.47 -1.37
CA GLN A 57 14.77 -18.19 -2.62
C GLN A 57 13.49 -18.75 -3.26
N GLU A 58 13.55 -19.01 -4.56
CA GLU A 58 12.50 -19.72 -5.28
C GLU A 58 12.46 -21.19 -4.84
N LYS A 59 11.25 -21.75 -4.74
CA LYS A 59 11.07 -23.14 -4.33
C LYS A 59 11.23 -24.07 -5.52
N SER A 60 12.25 -24.91 -5.50
CA SER A 60 12.42 -25.96 -6.52
C SER A 60 11.56 -27.20 -6.22
N ASN A 61 11.36 -27.55 -4.95
CA ASN A 61 10.57 -28.70 -4.53
C ASN A 61 9.83 -28.43 -3.20
N LYS A 62 8.95 -29.36 -2.78
CA LYS A 62 8.13 -29.21 -1.56
C LYS A 62 8.95 -29.08 -0.27
N LEU A 63 10.15 -29.69 -0.24
CA LEU A 63 11.04 -29.72 0.92
C LEU A 63 12.09 -28.59 0.90
N SER A 64 12.10 -27.74 -0.13
CA SER A 64 13.06 -26.65 -0.24
C SER A 64 12.85 -25.61 0.86
N THR A 65 13.95 -25.15 1.45
CA THR A 65 13.90 -24.08 2.45
C THR A 65 13.42 -22.78 1.81
N ASN A 66 12.64 -21.98 2.53
CA ASN A 66 12.13 -20.72 1.99
C ASN A 66 13.24 -19.67 1.74
N PHE A 67 14.35 -19.76 2.47
CA PHE A 67 15.46 -18.82 2.41
C PHE A 67 16.75 -19.56 2.03
N ASN A 68 17.62 -18.86 1.31
CA ASN A 68 18.97 -19.31 1.05
C ASN A 68 19.73 -19.38 2.38
N PRO A 69 20.38 -20.51 2.71
CA PRO A 69 21.12 -20.65 3.97
C PRO A 69 22.35 -19.75 4.06
N ARG A 70 22.89 -19.27 2.94
CA ARG A 70 24.05 -18.38 2.92
C ARG A 70 23.62 -16.95 3.28
N PRO A 71 24.17 -16.36 4.37
CA PRO A 71 23.86 -14.99 4.75
C PRO A 71 24.56 -14.00 3.82
N TYR A 72 23.91 -12.87 3.59
CA TYR A 72 24.46 -11.70 2.92
C TYR A 72 24.63 -10.56 3.93
N THR A 73 25.58 -9.68 3.69
CA THR A 73 25.77 -8.45 4.45
C THR A 73 25.09 -7.30 3.73
N VAL A 74 24.36 -6.46 4.45
CA VAL A 74 23.71 -5.27 3.89
C VAL A 74 24.75 -4.17 3.67
N ILE A 75 24.88 -3.66 2.45
CA ILE A 75 25.80 -2.56 2.11
C ILE A 75 25.07 -1.22 2.11
N GLN A 76 23.87 -1.17 1.54
CA GLN A 76 23.12 0.07 1.33
C GLN A 76 21.61 -0.17 1.40
N ILE A 77 20.88 0.83 1.90
CA ILE A 77 19.43 0.81 2.02
C ILE A 77 18.86 2.06 1.33
N ASP A 78 18.13 1.85 0.24
CA ASP A 78 17.41 2.88 -0.51
C ASP A 78 15.89 2.65 -0.37
N GLY A 79 15.31 3.19 0.71
CA GLY A 79 13.90 2.99 1.02
C GLY A 79 13.55 1.52 1.26
N ASN A 80 12.77 0.91 0.37
CA ASN A 80 12.43 -0.51 0.45
C ASN A 80 13.40 -1.41 -0.34
N SER A 81 14.32 -0.84 -1.11
CA SER A 81 15.32 -1.54 -1.91
C SER A 81 16.63 -1.60 -1.13
N ILE A 82 17.19 -2.79 -0.98
CA ILE A 82 18.40 -3.05 -0.20
C ILE A 82 19.43 -3.72 -1.10
N THR A 83 20.65 -3.20 -1.08
CA THR A 83 21.82 -3.79 -1.73
C THR A 83 22.56 -4.65 -0.71
N ILE A 84 22.68 -5.93 -1.03
CA ILE A 84 23.29 -6.96 -0.20
C ILE A 84 24.47 -7.60 -0.94
N GLN A 85 25.49 -8.01 -0.21
CA GLN A 85 26.66 -8.66 -0.78
C GLN A 85 27.07 -9.87 0.04
N ASN A 86 27.49 -10.90 -0.68
CA ASN A 86 28.20 -12.03 -0.15
C ASN A 86 29.52 -12.19 -0.92
N GLU A 87 30.33 -13.19 -0.58
CA GLU A 87 31.63 -13.47 -1.20
C GLU A 87 31.55 -13.60 -2.73
N ASN A 88 30.42 -14.11 -3.24
CA ASN A 88 30.26 -14.42 -4.66
C ASN A 88 29.59 -13.31 -5.48
N GLU A 89 28.67 -12.56 -4.88
CA GLU A 89 27.76 -11.70 -5.63
C GLU A 89 27.22 -10.53 -4.82
N THR A 90 26.85 -9.47 -5.52
CA THR A 90 26.13 -8.30 -4.99
C THR A 90 24.77 -8.21 -5.66
N LEU A 91 23.70 -8.12 -4.87
CA LEU A 91 22.33 -8.13 -5.33
C LEU A 91 21.55 -6.95 -4.76
N ARG A 92 20.58 -6.43 -5.52
CA ARG A 92 19.64 -5.41 -5.07
C ARG A 92 18.23 -5.99 -5.03
N ARG A 93 17.61 -6.05 -3.85
CA ARG A 93 16.30 -6.71 -3.62
C ARG A 93 15.43 -5.94 -2.64
N ASN A 94 14.12 -6.24 -2.61
CA ASN A 94 13.20 -5.61 -1.66
C ASN A 94 13.43 -6.15 -0.24
N SER A 95 13.35 -5.28 0.76
CA SER A 95 13.44 -5.61 2.19
C SER A 95 12.47 -6.72 2.65
N SER A 96 11.28 -6.82 2.06
CA SER A 96 10.30 -7.88 2.37
C SER A 96 10.77 -9.30 2.02
N LEU A 97 11.78 -9.43 1.16
CA LEU A 97 12.39 -10.71 0.79
C LEU A 97 13.54 -11.10 1.72
N MET A 98 13.89 -10.26 2.69
CA MET A 98 15.02 -10.45 3.58
C MET A 98 14.55 -10.83 4.98
N LYS A 99 15.35 -11.67 5.66
CA LYS A 99 15.15 -12.01 7.06
C LYS A 99 16.46 -11.80 7.80
N LYS A 100 16.47 -11.01 8.87
CA LYS A 100 17.67 -10.79 9.69
C LYS A 100 18.22 -12.12 10.23
N TYR A 101 19.53 -12.30 10.07
CA TYR A 101 20.28 -13.47 10.51
C TYR A 101 21.02 -13.13 11.79
N TYR A 102 20.72 -13.86 12.85
CA TYR A 102 21.41 -13.75 14.12
C TYR A 102 22.35 -14.95 14.25
N SER A 103 23.66 -14.72 14.15
CA SER A 103 24.64 -15.75 14.44
C SER A 103 24.68 -15.99 15.95
N ASN A 104 24.65 -17.26 16.37
CA ASN A 104 24.85 -17.64 17.77
C ASN A 104 26.33 -17.54 18.21
N ASP A 105 27.18 -16.90 17.40
CA ASP A 105 28.56 -16.65 17.78
C ASP A 105 28.59 -15.58 18.89
N PRO A 106 29.11 -15.89 20.09
CA PRO A 106 29.20 -14.93 21.18
C PRO A 106 29.99 -13.66 20.80
N ARG A 107 30.82 -13.71 19.75
CA ARG A 107 31.56 -12.55 19.22
C ARG A 107 30.69 -11.52 18.50
N TYR A 108 29.44 -11.86 18.14
CA TYR A 108 28.54 -11.03 17.34
C TYR A 108 27.22 -10.68 18.03
N SER A 109 27.11 -10.91 19.34
CA SER A 109 25.94 -10.57 20.16
C SER A 109 25.78 -9.04 20.32
N ASN A 110 25.31 -8.37 19.28
CA ASN A 110 24.86 -6.99 19.36
C ASN A 110 23.33 -6.93 19.40
N ASN A 111 22.83 -6.74 20.62
CA ASN A 111 21.67 -5.94 21.01
C ASN A 111 20.57 -5.80 19.97
N ASN A 112 19.63 -6.74 19.97
CA ASN A 112 18.22 -6.45 19.72
C ASN A 112 17.40 -7.45 20.53
N GLN A 113 16.84 -6.97 21.65
CA GLN A 113 15.91 -7.74 22.47
C GLN A 113 14.74 -8.21 21.63
N CYS A 114 14.51 -9.52 21.72
CA CYS A 114 13.33 -10.22 21.28
C CYS A 114 12.08 -9.49 21.78
N SER A 115 11.25 -8.97 20.87
CA SER A 115 9.85 -8.71 21.18
C SER A 115 9.17 -10.07 21.36
N SER A 116 9.17 -10.57 22.59
CA SER A 116 8.34 -11.69 23.03
C SER A 116 6.92 -11.44 22.55
N LYS A 117 6.42 -12.32 21.68
CA LYS A 117 4.98 -12.38 21.39
C LYS A 117 4.28 -12.75 22.71
N PRO A 118 3.30 -11.99 23.22
CA PRO A 118 2.48 -12.47 24.31
C PRO A 118 1.67 -13.66 23.80
N ASN A 119 1.99 -14.85 24.31
CA ASN A 119 1.10 -16.01 24.23
C ASN A 119 -0.03 -15.79 25.24
N GLY A 120 -1.24 -15.58 24.74
CA GLY A 120 -2.45 -15.51 25.55
C GLY A 120 -3.67 -15.72 24.68
N LYS A 121 -4.09 -16.99 24.54
CA LYS A 121 -5.46 -17.32 24.13
C LYS A 121 -6.32 -17.33 25.40
N ALA A 122 -7.30 -16.45 25.48
CA ALA A 122 -8.54 -16.71 26.20
C ALA A 122 -9.66 -16.05 25.39
N GLY A 123 -10.58 -16.86 24.88
CA GLY A 123 -11.76 -16.39 24.20
C GLY A 123 -12.79 -15.86 25.21
N SER A 124 -13.49 -14.81 24.81
CA SER A 124 -14.87 -14.59 25.25
C SER A 124 -15.61 -13.88 24.12
N ASP A 125 -16.69 -14.53 23.68
CA ASP A 125 -17.68 -14.03 22.74
C ASP A 125 -18.18 -12.62 23.08
N ARG A 126 -18.41 -11.80 22.05
CA ARG A 126 -19.78 -11.40 21.67
C ARG A 126 -19.76 -10.46 20.45
N ARG A 127 -20.62 -10.85 19.51
CA ARG A 127 -21.19 -10.05 18.43
C ARG A 127 -21.56 -8.65 18.94
N ASN A 128 -21.24 -7.62 18.16
CA ASN A 128 -22.24 -6.63 17.76
C ASN A 128 -21.81 -5.90 16.48
N ASN A 129 -22.64 -6.09 15.46
CA ASN A 129 -22.68 -5.27 14.26
C ASN A 129 -22.98 -3.82 14.63
N SER A 130 -22.13 -2.91 14.17
CA SER A 130 -22.62 -1.66 13.60
C SER A 130 -21.75 -1.33 12.39
N LYS A 131 -22.34 -1.53 11.20
CA LYS A 131 -21.91 -0.85 9.97
C LYS A 131 -21.74 0.64 10.31
N PRO A 132 -20.61 1.29 9.99
CA PRO A 132 -20.64 2.74 9.89
C PRO A 132 -21.59 3.07 8.73
N SER A 133 -22.74 3.65 9.03
CA SER A 133 -23.56 4.26 7.98
C SER A 133 -22.70 5.35 7.34
N ALA A 134 -22.68 5.37 6.01
CA ALA A 134 -22.15 6.49 5.26
C ALA A 134 -23.09 7.69 5.49
N GLY A 135 -22.88 8.42 6.58
CA GLY A 135 -23.52 9.69 6.84
C GLY A 135 -22.88 10.75 5.95
N TYR A 136 -23.61 11.24 4.97
CA TYR A 136 -23.35 12.55 4.36
C TYR A 136 -23.77 13.60 5.38
N ASP A 137 -22.83 14.07 6.21
CA ASP A 137 -23.12 15.08 7.22
C ASP A 137 -22.97 16.48 6.60
N ASN A 138 -24.12 17.09 6.31
CA ASN A 138 -24.28 18.49 5.99
C ASN A 138 -24.42 19.26 7.32
N GLY A 139 -23.36 19.94 7.78
CA GLY A 139 -23.45 20.70 9.02
C GLY A 139 -22.23 21.55 9.31
N SER A 140 -22.33 22.84 8.99
CA SER A 140 -21.46 23.91 9.44
C SER A 140 -21.29 23.91 10.96
N ARG A 141 -20.08 23.66 11.48
CA ARG A 141 -19.65 24.14 12.81
C ARG A 141 -18.18 24.52 12.77
N GLY A 142 -17.92 25.80 13.02
CA GLY A 142 -16.58 26.34 13.17
C GLY A 142 -15.87 25.68 14.35
N ALA A 143 -14.65 25.22 14.11
CA ALA A 143 -13.70 24.86 15.15
C ALA A 143 -12.45 25.70 14.91
N LYS A 144 -12.25 26.69 15.80
CA LYS A 144 -11.01 27.43 15.95
C LYS A 144 -9.97 26.47 16.49
N TYR A 145 -8.87 26.27 15.76
CA TYR A 145 -7.64 25.75 16.33
C TYR A 145 -6.49 26.65 15.90
N SER A 146 -5.99 27.39 16.88
CA SER A 146 -4.68 28.01 16.90
C SER A 146 -3.61 26.92 17.03
N SER A 147 -2.54 27.04 16.26
CA SER A 147 -1.13 26.99 16.69
C SER A 147 -0.24 26.66 15.50
N ALA A 148 0.73 27.52 15.28
CA ALA A 148 1.77 27.38 14.27
C ALA A 148 2.64 26.15 14.54
N ASN A 149 3.14 25.53 13.47
CA ASN A 149 4.55 25.15 13.46
C ASN A 149 5.14 25.45 12.08
N LYS A 150 6.18 26.27 12.10
CA LYS A 150 7.03 26.60 10.95
C LYS A 150 8.04 25.45 10.78
N ASN A 151 8.59 25.35 9.58
CA ASN A 151 9.71 24.48 9.17
C ASN A 151 9.26 23.14 8.57
N ASN A 152 9.15 23.07 7.24
CA ASN A 152 10.30 22.54 6.49
C ASN A 152 10.21 22.95 5.01
N SER A 153 11.29 23.52 4.51
CA SER A 153 11.45 24.03 3.16
C SER A 153 12.13 22.97 2.30
N ASP A 154 11.35 22.07 1.72
CA ASP A 154 11.82 21.23 0.62
C ASP A 154 10.86 21.38 -0.57
N ARG A 155 11.06 22.47 -1.31
CA ARG A 155 10.50 22.63 -2.65
C ARG A 155 11.38 21.83 -3.61
N ILE A 156 10.85 20.74 -4.14
CA ILE A 156 11.29 20.27 -5.47
C ILE A 156 10.17 20.58 -6.44
N CYS A 157 10.34 21.69 -7.16
CA CYS A 157 9.56 21.99 -8.35
C CYS A 157 10.04 21.05 -9.47
N ALA A 158 9.25 20.02 -9.77
CA ALA A 158 9.44 19.27 -11.00
C ALA A 158 8.92 20.13 -12.17
N SER A 159 9.85 20.69 -12.92
CA SER A 159 9.64 21.22 -14.27
C SER A 159 9.14 20.09 -15.18
N ASN A 160 7.95 20.26 -15.75
CA ASN A 160 7.43 19.39 -16.81
C ASN A 160 8.24 19.64 -18.10
N PRO A 161 8.88 18.63 -18.72
CA PRO A 161 9.23 18.72 -20.13
C PRO A 161 8.00 18.38 -20.97
N SER A 162 7.54 19.36 -21.73
CA SER A 162 6.58 19.18 -22.82
C SER A 162 7.11 18.15 -23.82
N SER A 163 6.48 16.99 -23.91
CA SER A 163 6.56 16.14 -25.10
C SER A 163 5.13 15.87 -25.60
N VAL A 164 4.76 16.59 -26.65
CA VAL A 164 3.55 16.38 -27.43
C VAL A 164 3.66 15.00 -28.10
N ASN A 165 2.87 14.03 -27.65
CA ASN A 165 2.61 12.83 -28.43
C ASN A 165 1.20 12.93 -29.01
N MET A 166 1.13 13.27 -30.30
CA MET A 166 -0.05 13.12 -31.12
C MET A 166 -0.29 11.63 -31.38
N TYR A 167 -1.43 11.12 -30.92
CA TYR A 167 -1.98 9.85 -31.39
C TYR A 167 -3.37 10.09 -31.98
N PRO A 168 -3.73 9.49 -33.13
CA PRO A 168 -5.05 9.64 -33.73
C PRO A 168 -6.09 8.85 -32.92
N ASN A 169 -7.11 9.55 -32.45
CA ASN A 169 -8.24 9.01 -31.71
C ASN A 169 -9.26 8.43 -32.70
N THR A 170 -9.21 7.13 -32.97
CA THR A 170 -10.29 6.39 -33.62
C THR A 170 -11.34 6.01 -32.57
N THR A 171 -12.47 6.73 -32.60
CA THR A 171 -13.65 6.41 -31.80
C THR A 171 -14.46 5.33 -32.49
N THR A 172 -14.31 4.07 -32.09
CA THR A 172 -15.28 3.00 -32.37
C THR A 172 -16.17 2.82 -31.14
N GLN A 173 -17.43 3.27 -31.24
CA GLN A 173 -18.43 3.04 -30.20
C GLN A 173 -18.94 1.60 -30.28
N MET A 174 -18.34 0.69 -29.51
CA MET A 174 -18.96 -0.60 -29.22
C MET A 174 -19.90 -0.45 -28.03
N ASN A 175 -21.20 -0.38 -28.30
CA ASN A 175 -22.24 -0.46 -27.28
C ASN A 175 -22.34 -1.91 -26.76
N GLY A 176 -21.40 -2.31 -25.92
CA GLY A 176 -21.45 -3.57 -25.18
C GLY A 176 -22.17 -3.38 -23.84
N THR A 177 -23.33 -3.99 -23.65
CA THR A 177 -23.91 -4.14 -22.31
C THR A 177 -22.98 -4.96 -21.43
N ARG A 178 -22.76 -4.50 -20.19
CA ARG A 178 -21.93 -5.20 -19.20
C ARG A 178 -22.52 -6.58 -18.92
N THR A 179 -21.83 -7.64 -19.31
CA THR A 179 -22.27 -9.01 -19.05
C THR A 179 -22.37 -9.25 -17.53
N LYS A 180 -23.55 -9.65 -17.07
CA LYS A 180 -23.76 -10.02 -15.66
C LYS A 180 -23.18 -11.41 -15.44
N ARG A 181 -22.11 -11.49 -14.65
CA ARG A 181 -21.53 -12.76 -14.20
C ARG A 181 -22.48 -13.42 -13.20
N THR A 182 -23.16 -14.48 -13.60
CA THR A 182 -23.93 -15.34 -12.70
C THR A 182 -22.95 -16.14 -11.83
N ARG A 183 -23.11 -16.08 -10.50
CA ARG A 183 -22.35 -16.94 -9.57
C ARG A 183 -23.19 -18.17 -9.28
N TYR A 184 -22.81 -19.32 -9.81
CA TYR A 184 -23.36 -20.60 -9.38
C TYR A 184 -22.66 -21.02 -8.08
N LYS A 185 -23.44 -21.43 -7.07
CA LYS A 185 -22.89 -22.03 -5.85
C LYS A 185 -22.53 -23.49 -6.18
N PRO A 186 -21.34 -23.99 -5.79
CA PRO A 186 -21.00 -25.38 -6.03
C PRO A 186 -22.03 -26.29 -5.36
N VAL A 187 -22.57 -27.25 -6.11
CA VAL A 187 -23.43 -28.29 -5.56
C VAL A 187 -22.54 -29.16 -4.67
N LYS A 188 -22.83 -29.21 -3.37
CA LYS A 188 -22.17 -30.15 -2.47
C LYS A 188 -22.64 -31.55 -2.83
N PHE A 189 -21.68 -32.43 -3.11
CA PHE A 189 -21.74 -33.89 -2.99
C PHE A 189 -23.14 -34.48 -3.15
N ARG A 190 -23.53 -34.76 -4.41
CA ARG A 190 -24.76 -35.51 -4.69
C ARG A 190 -24.55 -36.99 -4.98
N ASP A 191 -23.30 -37.46 -5.03
CA ASP A 191 -23.02 -38.84 -5.43
C ASP A 191 -22.11 -39.53 -4.40
N TYR A 192 -22.65 -39.81 -3.21
CA TYR A 192 -22.15 -40.85 -2.31
C TYR A 192 -23.36 -41.52 -1.66
N TYR A 193 -23.92 -42.50 -2.35
CA TYR A 193 -24.72 -43.59 -1.80
C TYR A 193 -24.34 -44.86 -2.53
#